data_AF-A0A6G0Z9A4-F1
#
_entry.id   AF-A0A6G0Z9A4-F1
#
_cell.length_a   1.000
_cell.length_b   1.000
_cell.length_c   1.000
_cell.angle_alpha   90.00
_cell.angle_beta   90.00
_cell.angle_gamma   90.00
#
_symmetry.space_group_name_H-M   'P 1'
#
loop_
_entity.id
_entity.type
_entity.pdbx_description
1 polymer ?
#
loop_
_entity_poly.entity_id
_entity_poly.type
_entity_poly.pdbx_seq_one_letter_code
_entity_poly.pdbx_strand_id
1 'polypeptide(L)'
;MAYYYAEDIDSSLIVVHMIQTCLKYFPVPTVTDGEDLQYKLRTLNKLYTMWIEDQSNDISYQSEIYKRICEMFFENVFRHLPLYSYTLDGEINIEMMWELKQLYPVYKVFTAFLNLKGFDEEKLMPYVGKKFINALIQKMDNSCMETERDCVKQILFLLIEKTFYLKRYILQGIINSLLNYGHISINMGVKELLELFRTLMCHKMVKSPIIAKVVLSPLIKHNELCHYAGQLHECFKTAVHKVDADLGAWFVNNVIDHWSASSADVPSLCQTLAELYFQACDQKGRRQTHQSVVSHVVSCLLMAVTVDGTTVTPCLAYTEFCNRLIDDAAANDWEKCVNREAMERVAKGLIAVYRYHRDYNCVDYSRRLLRDLVSDERHLVGDACRLTVLQVLIEDRPLTMIENLVDNTRSM
;
A
#
# COMPACT_ATOMS: atom_id res chain seq x y z
N MET A 1 40.78 -11.03 -37.28
CA MET A 1 39.89 -11.17 -36.10
C MET A 1 40.63 -10.92 -34.77
N ALA A 2 41.67 -10.06 -34.71
CA ALA A 2 42.47 -9.87 -33.48
C ALA A 2 42.42 -8.43 -32.90
N TYR A 3 41.68 -7.51 -33.52
CA TYR A 3 41.67 -6.09 -33.11
C TYR A 3 40.52 -5.70 -32.16
N TYR A 4 39.52 -6.55 -31.95
CA TYR A 4 38.39 -6.24 -31.05
C TYR A 4 38.65 -6.61 -29.58
N TYR A 5 39.63 -7.47 -29.28
CA TYR A 5 39.85 -7.96 -27.91
C TYR A 5 40.67 -7.02 -27.02
N ALA A 6 41.45 -6.09 -27.58
CA ALA A 6 42.35 -5.24 -26.81
C ALA A 6 41.64 -4.03 -26.17
N GLU A 7 40.67 -3.43 -26.87
CA GLU A 7 39.90 -2.27 -26.35
C GLU A 7 38.95 -2.66 -25.20
N ASP A 8 38.41 -3.88 -25.22
CA ASP A 8 37.53 -4.40 -24.17
C ASP A 8 38.25 -4.66 -22.83
N ILE A 9 39.53 -5.03 -22.87
CA ILE A 9 40.32 -5.30 -21.65
C ILE A 9 40.65 -3.99 -20.92
N ASP A 10 41.04 -2.95 -21.66
CA ASP A 10 41.39 -1.65 -21.08
C ASP A 10 40.15 -0.95 -20.51
N SER A 11 39.03 -1.03 -21.23
CA SER A 11 37.73 -0.54 -20.75
C SER A 11 37.27 -1.25 -19.47
N SER A 12 37.45 -2.58 -19.39
CA SER A 12 37.12 -3.37 -18.19
C SER A 12 37.99 -3.01 -16.98
N LEU A 13 39.29 -2.75 -17.19
CA LEU A 13 40.22 -2.32 -16.14
C LEU A 13 39.86 -0.94 -15.58
N ILE A 14 39.48 -0.01 -16.46
CA ILE A 14 39.02 1.33 -16.06
C ILE A 14 37.78 1.21 -15.17
N VAL A 15 36.79 0.41 -15.57
CA VAL A 15 35.56 0.19 -14.78
C VAL A 15 35.89 -0.39 -13.40
N VAL A 16 36.77 -1.39 -13.33
CA VAL A 16 37.21 -1.97 -12.05
C VAL A 16 37.85 -0.91 -11.14
N HIS A 17 38.76 -0.09 -11.69
CA HIS A 17 39.42 0.96 -10.91
C HIS A 17 38.43 2.02 -10.40
N MET A 18 37.46 2.41 -11.23
CA MET A 18 36.40 3.35 -10.85
C MET A 18 35.54 2.79 -9.72
N ILE A 19 35.15 1.51 -9.77
CA ILE A 19 34.37 0.86 -8.70
C ILE A 19 35.16 0.81 -7.39
N GLN A 20 36.44 0.43 -7.46
CA GLN A 20 37.32 0.35 -6.28
C GLN A 20 37.48 1.70 -5.58
N THR A 21 37.60 2.78 -6.36
CA THR A 21 37.67 4.15 -5.85
C THR A 21 36.42 4.54 -5.05
N CYS A 22 35.27 3.91 -5.35
CA CYS A 22 33.99 4.20 -4.73
C CYS A 22 33.65 3.33 -3.51
N LEU A 23 34.54 2.41 -3.10
CA LEU A 23 34.32 1.50 -1.95
C LEU A 23 34.17 2.26 -0.63
N LYS A 24 34.91 3.35 -0.44
CA LYS A 24 34.99 4.07 0.84
C LYS A 24 33.71 4.83 1.15
N TYR A 25 33.20 4.66 2.38
CA TYR A 25 32.18 5.54 2.95
C TYR A 25 32.78 6.78 3.58
N PHE A 26 32.05 7.89 3.52
CA PHE A 26 32.44 9.13 4.18
C PHE A 26 31.49 9.43 5.34
N PRO A 27 31.98 9.52 6.59
CA PRO A 27 31.13 9.93 7.72
C PRO A 27 30.62 11.36 7.53
N VAL A 28 29.61 11.75 8.31
CA VAL A 28 29.07 13.12 8.30
C VAL A 28 30.21 14.11 8.59
N PRO A 29 30.49 15.08 7.71
CA PRO A 29 31.57 16.03 7.89
C PRO A 29 31.19 17.04 8.95
N THR A 30 32.19 17.51 9.69
CA THR A 30 32.01 18.53 10.72
C THR A 30 32.01 19.95 10.14
N VAL A 31 32.49 20.18 8.90
CA VAL A 31 32.64 21.52 8.31
C VAL A 31 32.29 21.59 6.82
N THR A 32 32.90 20.79 5.94
CA THR A 32 32.64 20.81 4.49
C THR A 32 32.80 19.44 3.83
N ASP A 33 32.21 19.27 2.64
CA ASP A 33 32.49 18.13 1.76
C ASP A 33 34.00 18.02 1.47
N GLY A 34 34.61 16.89 1.83
CA GLY A 34 36.00 16.62 1.44
C GLY A 34 36.14 16.41 -0.09
N GLU A 35 37.31 16.77 -0.64
CA GLU A 35 37.63 16.58 -2.06
C GLU A 35 37.45 15.10 -2.49
N ASP A 36 37.82 14.16 -1.62
CA ASP A 36 37.63 12.72 -1.82
C ASP A 36 36.17 12.33 -2.07
N LEU A 37 35.22 12.93 -1.33
CA LEU A 37 33.81 12.65 -1.52
C LEU A 37 33.33 13.21 -2.85
N GLN A 38 33.74 14.43 -3.21
CA GLN A 38 33.39 14.99 -4.51
C GLN A 38 33.95 14.14 -5.66
N TYR A 39 35.17 13.63 -5.51
CA TYR A 39 35.79 12.73 -6.47
C TYR A 39 35.01 11.40 -6.58
N LYS A 40 34.61 10.80 -5.46
CA LYS A 40 33.72 9.62 -5.45
C LYS A 40 32.40 9.90 -6.17
N LEU A 41 31.73 11.01 -5.86
CA LEU A 41 30.44 11.35 -6.46
C LEU A 41 30.55 11.55 -7.98
N ARG A 42 31.62 12.21 -8.46
CA ARG A 42 31.90 12.34 -9.91
C ARG A 42 32.17 10.99 -10.56
N THR A 43 32.91 10.11 -9.88
CA THR A 43 33.24 8.76 -10.38
C THR A 43 32.00 7.88 -10.47
N LEU A 44 31.13 7.89 -9.45
CA LEU A 44 29.84 7.19 -9.47
C LEU A 44 28.92 7.72 -10.59
N ASN A 45 28.84 9.03 -10.78
CA ASN A 45 28.05 9.61 -11.86
C ASN A 45 28.59 9.20 -13.24
N LYS A 46 29.91 9.16 -13.42
CA LYS A 46 30.52 8.68 -14.67
C LYS A 46 30.21 7.21 -14.91
N LEU A 47 30.36 6.34 -13.90
CA LEU A 47 29.96 4.92 -13.99
C LEU A 47 28.48 4.76 -14.36
N TYR A 48 27.61 5.53 -13.72
CA TYR A 48 26.18 5.52 -14.00
C TYR A 48 25.90 5.88 -15.46
N THR A 49 26.46 6.98 -15.97
CA THR A 49 26.25 7.40 -17.37
C THR A 49 26.75 6.34 -18.35
N MET A 50 27.94 5.77 -18.12
CA MET A 50 28.49 4.70 -18.96
C MET A 50 27.54 3.50 -19.02
N TRP A 51 27.03 3.02 -17.89
CA TRP A 51 26.13 1.87 -17.88
C TRP A 51 24.72 2.16 -18.40
N ILE A 52 24.27 3.41 -18.36
CA ILE A 52 23.03 3.83 -19.01
C ILE A 52 23.21 3.77 -20.54
N GLU A 53 24.33 4.26 -21.07
CA GLU A 53 24.67 4.20 -22.49
C GLU A 53 24.83 2.74 -22.98
N ASP A 54 25.43 1.90 -22.15
CA ASP A 54 25.64 0.47 -22.42
C ASP A 54 24.39 -0.41 -22.26
N GLN A 55 23.22 0.12 -21.83
CA GLN A 55 22.03 -0.72 -21.60
C GLN A 55 21.56 -1.48 -22.84
N SER A 56 21.85 -0.98 -24.04
CA SER A 56 21.51 -1.63 -25.30
C SER A 56 22.49 -2.73 -25.71
N ASN A 57 23.69 -2.75 -25.09
CA ASN A 57 24.75 -3.68 -25.40
C ASN A 57 24.51 -5.05 -24.74
N ASP A 58 24.56 -6.10 -25.55
CA ASP A 58 24.33 -7.48 -25.11
C ASP A 58 25.57 -8.16 -24.51
N ILE A 59 26.71 -7.46 -24.54
CA ILE A 59 27.98 -8.00 -24.06
C ILE A 59 27.99 -8.01 -22.53
N SER A 60 28.21 -9.19 -21.95
CA SER A 60 28.31 -9.36 -20.51
C SER A 60 29.70 -9.01 -19.99
N TYR A 61 29.75 -8.19 -18.94
CA TYR A 61 30.99 -7.88 -18.23
C TYR A 61 31.65 -9.11 -17.59
N GLN A 62 32.95 -9.01 -17.31
CA GLN A 62 33.73 -10.05 -16.64
C GLN A 62 33.31 -10.25 -15.18
N SER A 63 33.49 -11.45 -14.63
CA SER A 63 33.07 -11.81 -13.26
C SER A 63 33.72 -10.94 -12.16
N GLU A 64 34.89 -10.35 -12.41
CA GLU A 64 35.53 -9.42 -11.48
C GLU A 64 34.69 -8.15 -11.29
N ILE A 65 34.02 -7.65 -12.33
CA ILE A 65 33.13 -6.47 -12.21
C ILE A 65 31.94 -6.79 -11.31
N TYR A 66 31.34 -7.98 -11.45
CA TYR A 66 30.24 -8.46 -10.58
C TYR A 66 30.65 -8.51 -9.11
N LYS A 67 31.84 -9.03 -8.84
CA LYS A 67 32.42 -9.05 -7.48
C LYS A 67 32.55 -7.63 -6.93
N ARG A 68 33.23 -6.76 -7.67
CA ARG A 68 33.56 -5.40 -7.22
C ARG A 68 32.35 -4.53 -7.02
N ILE A 69 31.35 -4.64 -7.90
CA ILE A 69 30.13 -3.83 -7.76
C ILE A 69 29.31 -4.26 -6.53
N CYS A 70 29.27 -5.57 -6.24
CA CYS A 70 28.63 -6.09 -5.04
C CYS A 70 29.39 -5.68 -3.77
N GLU A 71 30.73 -5.73 -3.77
CA GLU A 71 31.57 -5.22 -2.68
C GLU A 71 31.33 -3.72 -2.45
N MET A 72 31.34 -2.91 -3.52
CA MET A 72 31.06 -1.46 -3.44
C MET A 72 29.68 -1.18 -2.87
N PHE A 73 28.66 -1.90 -3.31
CA PHE A 73 27.32 -1.75 -2.78
C PHE A 73 27.25 -2.15 -1.30
N PHE A 74 27.84 -3.30 -0.93
CA PHE A 74 27.81 -3.83 0.43
C PHE A 74 28.47 -2.85 1.42
N GLU A 75 29.69 -2.41 1.13
CA GLU A 75 30.46 -1.48 1.98
C GLU A 75 29.77 -0.11 2.12
N ASN A 76 29.01 0.30 1.10
CA ASN A 76 28.29 1.56 1.12
C ASN A 76 26.93 1.49 1.81
N VAL A 77 26.15 0.43 1.60
CA VAL A 77 24.72 0.39 1.97
C VAL A 77 24.47 -0.36 3.27
N PHE A 78 25.15 -1.48 3.52
CA PHE A 78 24.85 -2.38 4.64
C PHE A 78 25.70 -2.14 5.89
N ARG A 79 26.15 -0.90 6.10
CA ARG A 79 26.83 -0.55 7.33
C ARG A 79 25.90 -0.71 8.53
N HIS A 80 26.51 -1.06 9.66
CA HIS A 80 25.85 -1.09 10.96
C HIS A 80 25.32 0.30 11.29
N LEU A 81 24.01 0.49 11.06
CA LEU A 81 23.11 1.58 11.41
C LEU A 81 23.70 3.02 11.44
N PRO A 82 23.09 3.98 10.73
CA PRO A 82 23.16 5.37 11.14
C PRO A 82 22.61 5.47 12.57
N LEU A 83 23.33 6.17 13.42
CA LEU A 83 23.06 6.38 14.85
C LEU A 83 21.80 7.21 15.13
N TYR A 84 20.66 7.03 14.45
CA TYR A 84 19.50 7.89 14.71
C TYR A 84 18.23 7.10 14.95
N SER A 85 18.03 6.85 16.25
CA SER A 85 16.74 6.82 16.93
C SER A 85 15.79 7.83 16.28
N TYR A 86 14.63 7.32 15.87
CA TYR A 86 13.41 8.06 15.65
C TYR A 86 13.42 9.40 16.40
N THR A 87 13.56 10.52 15.69
CA THR A 87 12.93 11.75 16.18
C THR A 87 11.46 11.36 16.36
N LEU A 88 10.88 11.65 17.52
CA LEU A 88 9.50 11.23 17.85
C LEU A 88 8.49 11.66 16.75
N ASP A 89 8.87 12.65 15.94
CA ASP A 89 8.06 13.30 14.92
C ASP A 89 8.47 12.95 13.46
N GLY A 90 9.41 12.01 13.24
CA GLY A 90 9.83 11.62 11.88
C GLY A 90 10.58 12.71 11.10
N GLU A 91 11.10 13.73 11.78
CA GLU A 91 11.83 14.83 11.16
C GLU A 91 13.14 14.38 10.50
N ILE A 92 13.31 14.75 9.23
CA ILE A 92 14.51 14.54 8.45
C ILE A 92 15.62 15.45 8.98
N ASN A 93 16.69 14.87 9.51
CA ASN A 93 17.84 15.63 9.99
C ASN A 93 18.95 15.74 8.92
N ILE A 94 19.92 16.64 9.16
CA ILE A 94 21.03 16.92 8.24
C ILE A 94 21.87 15.66 7.98
N GLU A 95 21.99 14.78 8.96
CA GLU A 95 22.78 13.56 8.84
C GLU A 95 22.10 12.55 7.91
N MET A 96 20.78 12.38 8.02
CA MET A 96 20.00 11.55 7.09
C MET A 96 20.13 12.06 5.64
N MET A 97 20.04 13.39 5.45
CA MET A 97 20.26 13.99 4.12
C MET A 97 21.69 13.76 3.62
N TRP A 98 22.67 13.83 4.52
CA TRP A 98 24.07 13.58 4.22
C TRP A 98 24.32 12.14 3.76
N GLU A 99 23.76 11.18 4.47
CA GLU A 99 23.87 9.78 4.08
C GLU A 99 23.22 9.54 2.73
N LEU A 100 22.00 10.05 2.53
CA LEU A 100 21.30 9.90 1.27
C LEU A 100 22.10 10.50 0.09
N LYS A 101 22.76 11.65 0.28
CA LYS A 101 23.59 12.30 -0.76
C LYS A 101 24.66 11.37 -1.33
N GLN A 102 25.29 10.53 -0.53
CA GLN A 102 26.32 9.60 -0.99
C GLN A 102 25.80 8.21 -1.33
N LEU A 103 24.69 7.77 -0.72
CA LEU A 103 24.05 6.48 -1.01
C LEU A 103 23.27 6.52 -2.33
N TYR A 104 22.63 7.64 -2.64
CA TYR A 104 21.80 7.78 -3.83
C TYR A 104 22.54 7.44 -5.15
N PRO A 105 23.77 7.96 -5.41
CA PRO A 105 24.53 7.54 -6.58
C PRO A 105 24.95 6.07 -6.55
N VAL A 106 25.21 5.48 -5.37
CA VAL A 106 25.51 4.05 -5.24
C VAL A 106 24.31 3.21 -5.66
N TYR A 107 23.10 3.55 -5.19
CA TYR A 107 21.87 2.89 -5.61
C TYR A 107 21.67 3.00 -7.12
N LYS A 108 21.83 4.21 -7.69
CA LYS A 108 21.69 4.44 -9.14
C LYS A 108 22.66 3.59 -9.97
N VAL A 109 23.92 3.54 -9.56
CA VAL A 109 24.96 2.74 -10.22
C VAL A 109 24.62 1.26 -10.16
N PHE A 110 24.20 0.74 -9.01
CA PHE A 110 23.80 -0.66 -8.87
C PHE A 110 22.54 -1.01 -9.68
N THR A 111 21.54 -0.13 -9.70
CA THR A 111 20.34 -0.26 -10.53
C THR A 111 20.70 -0.26 -12.03
N ALA A 112 21.58 0.63 -12.48
CA ALA A 112 22.03 0.68 -13.86
C ALA A 112 22.75 -0.62 -14.26
N PHE A 113 23.61 -1.14 -13.38
CA PHE A 113 24.29 -2.42 -13.56
C PHE A 113 23.31 -3.59 -13.72
N LEU A 114 22.32 -3.71 -12.83
CA LEU A 114 21.29 -4.76 -12.94
C LEU A 114 20.49 -4.61 -14.24
N ASN A 115 20.29 -3.39 -14.73
CA ASN A 115 19.52 -3.13 -15.95
C ASN A 115 20.25 -3.43 -17.26
N LEU A 116 21.56 -3.64 -17.24
CA LEU A 116 22.33 -4.01 -18.44
C LEU A 116 21.69 -5.21 -19.16
N LYS A 117 21.66 -5.17 -20.49
CA LYS A 117 21.11 -6.27 -21.30
C LYS A 117 21.99 -7.52 -21.18
N GLY A 118 23.31 -7.38 -21.20
CA GLY A 118 24.28 -8.44 -20.91
C GLY A 118 24.41 -8.86 -19.44
N PHE A 119 23.44 -8.53 -18.57
CA PHE A 119 23.44 -8.96 -17.17
C PHE A 119 23.33 -10.49 -17.06
N ASP A 120 24.13 -11.09 -16.17
CA ASP A 120 24.30 -12.53 -16.01
C ASP A 120 24.10 -12.93 -14.54
N GLU A 121 23.03 -13.68 -14.27
CA GLU A 121 22.68 -14.09 -12.91
C GLU A 121 23.66 -15.11 -12.30
N GLU A 122 24.33 -15.94 -13.13
CA GLU A 122 25.27 -16.95 -12.67
C GLU A 122 26.54 -16.29 -12.10
N LYS A 123 26.99 -15.19 -12.73
CA LYS A 123 28.12 -14.39 -12.23
C LYS A 123 27.77 -13.61 -10.95
N LEU A 124 26.50 -13.28 -10.73
CA LEU A 124 26.04 -12.58 -9.53
C LEU A 124 25.92 -13.52 -8.31
N MET A 125 25.49 -14.76 -8.55
CA MET A 125 25.15 -15.76 -7.52
C MET A 125 26.18 -15.95 -6.39
N PRO A 126 27.51 -15.91 -6.62
CA PRO A 126 28.48 -16.04 -5.54
C PRO A 126 28.46 -14.90 -4.51
N TYR A 127 27.95 -13.72 -4.90
CA TYR A 127 28.07 -12.48 -4.12
C TYR A 127 26.74 -12.04 -3.50
N VAL A 128 25.62 -12.37 -4.14
CA VAL A 128 24.27 -11.99 -3.67
C VAL A 128 23.51 -13.24 -3.27
N GLY A 129 23.09 -13.29 -2.01
CA GLY A 129 22.31 -14.40 -1.46
C GLY A 129 21.38 -13.95 -0.36
N LYS A 130 20.88 -14.92 0.44
CA LYS A 130 19.90 -14.65 1.51
C LYS A 130 20.29 -13.50 2.45
N LYS A 131 21.56 -13.45 2.88
CA LYS A 131 22.04 -12.40 3.80
C LYS A 131 21.95 -11.00 3.16
N PHE A 132 22.37 -10.88 1.91
CA PHE A 132 22.28 -9.64 1.14
C PHE A 132 20.83 -9.17 0.99
N ILE A 133 19.94 -10.09 0.57
CA ILE A 133 18.52 -9.78 0.41
C ILE A 133 17.86 -9.33 1.72
N ASN A 134 18.15 -10.03 2.82
CA ASN A 134 17.61 -9.65 4.12
C ASN A 134 18.11 -8.27 4.58
N ALA A 135 19.39 -7.95 4.37
CA ALA A 135 19.94 -6.63 4.69
C ALA A 135 19.29 -5.52 3.84
N LEU A 136 18.99 -5.81 2.57
CA LEU A 136 18.31 -4.88 1.67
C LEU A 136 16.86 -4.62 2.11
N ILE A 137 16.11 -5.66 2.45
CA ILE A 137 14.74 -5.52 2.97
C ILE A 137 14.73 -4.76 4.30
N GLN A 138 15.64 -5.10 5.22
CA GLN A 138 15.79 -4.39 6.48
C GLN A 138 16.12 -2.91 6.27
N LYS A 139 16.91 -2.57 5.24
CA LYS A 139 17.20 -1.18 4.89
C LYS A 139 15.94 -0.42 4.46
N MET A 140 15.03 -1.06 3.72
CA MET A 140 13.74 -0.49 3.34
C MET A 140 12.83 -0.29 4.55
N ASP A 141 12.79 -1.26 5.47
CA ASP A 141 11.97 -1.19 6.68
C ASP A 141 12.37 -0.04 7.60
N ASN A 142 13.68 0.17 7.73
CA ASN A 142 14.26 1.12 8.68
C ASN A 142 14.44 2.53 8.11
N SER A 143 14.33 2.74 6.79
CA SER A 143 14.61 4.04 6.20
C SER A 143 13.44 5.01 6.34
N CYS A 144 13.68 6.15 6.98
CA CYS A 144 12.73 7.26 7.04
C CYS A 144 12.62 8.01 5.69
N MET A 145 13.60 7.89 4.80
CA MET A 145 13.61 8.59 3.51
C MET A 145 12.85 7.81 2.43
N GLU A 146 11.74 8.35 1.92
CA GLU A 146 10.99 7.73 0.81
C GLU A 146 11.88 7.47 -0.42
N THR A 147 12.76 8.43 -0.76
CA THR A 147 13.71 8.28 -1.86
C THR A 147 14.63 7.07 -1.72
N GLU A 148 15.07 6.75 -0.49
CA GLU A 148 15.91 5.56 -0.26
C GLU A 148 15.08 4.28 -0.37
N ARG A 149 13.88 4.26 0.20
CA ARG A 149 12.96 3.12 0.08
C ARG A 149 12.62 2.81 -1.38
N ASP A 150 12.37 3.83 -2.19
CA ASP A 150 12.12 3.67 -3.63
C ASP A 150 13.33 3.11 -4.39
N CYS A 151 14.54 3.56 -4.07
CA CYS A 151 15.77 3.00 -4.64
C CYS A 151 15.91 1.50 -4.31
N VAL A 152 15.70 1.15 -3.03
CA VAL A 152 15.77 -0.24 -2.58
C VAL A 152 14.69 -1.10 -3.22
N LYS A 153 13.45 -0.59 -3.29
CA LYS A 153 12.33 -1.24 -3.97
C LYS A 153 12.65 -1.52 -5.43
N GLN A 154 13.23 -0.55 -6.15
CA GLN A 154 13.61 -0.71 -7.56
C GLN A 154 14.68 -1.80 -7.73
N ILE A 155 15.68 -1.86 -6.84
CA ILE A 155 16.70 -2.92 -6.87
C ILE A 155 16.06 -4.28 -6.63
N LEU A 156 15.20 -4.41 -5.61
CA LEU A 156 14.48 -5.66 -5.31
C LEU A 156 13.60 -6.09 -6.49
N PHE A 157 12.92 -5.15 -7.15
CA PHE A 157 12.11 -5.41 -8.33
C PHE A 157 12.96 -5.99 -9.48
N LEU A 158 14.11 -5.37 -9.80
CA LEU A 158 15.01 -5.87 -10.84
C LEU A 158 15.57 -7.25 -10.51
N LEU A 159 15.89 -7.50 -9.24
CA LEU A 159 16.32 -8.84 -8.80
C LEU A 159 15.18 -9.86 -8.95
N ILE A 160 13.93 -9.51 -8.65
CA ILE A 160 12.78 -10.38 -8.93
C ILE A 160 12.67 -10.66 -10.44
N GLU A 161 12.84 -9.68 -11.31
CA GLU A 161 12.71 -9.90 -12.75
C GLU A 161 13.84 -10.76 -13.32
N LYS A 162 15.09 -10.44 -12.94
CA LYS A 162 16.29 -10.96 -13.60
C LYS A 162 16.96 -12.16 -12.93
N THR A 163 16.62 -12.46 -11.67
CA THR A 163 17.31 -13.53 -10.93
C THR A 163 16.34 -14.56 -10.37
N PHE A 164 16.37 -15.79 -10.90
CA PHE A 164 15.43 -16.82 -10.48
C PHE A 164 15.73 -17.31 -9.06
N TYR A 165 17.01 -17.49 -8.73
CA TYR A 165 17.45 -18.07 -7.46
C TYR A 165 17.17 -17.16 -6.25
N LEU A 166 17.06 -15.84 -6.44
CA LEU A 166 16.78 -14.88 -5.35
C LEU A 166 15.30 -14.75 -5.01
N LYS A 167 14.38 -15.07 -5.93
CA LYS A 167 12.92 -14.91 -5.73
C LYS A 167 12.42 -15.49 -4.42
N ARG A 168 12.91 -16.68 -4.04
CA ARG A 168 12.53 -17.34 -2.79
C ARG A 168 13.01 -16.57 -1.56
N TYR A 169 14.23 -16.04 -1.59
CA TYR A 169 14.77 -15.24 -0.48
C TYR A 169 14.02 -13.92 -0.35
N ILE A 170 13.72 -13.27 -1.48
CA ILE A 170 12.96 -12.01 -1.51
C ILE A 170 11.55 -12.22 -0.96
N LEU A 171 10.84 -13.26 -1.44
CA LEU A 171 9.52 -13.61 -0.93
C LEU A 171 9.54 -13.86 0.59
N GLN A 172 10.48 -14.67 1.08
CA GLN A 172 10.54 -14.97 2.50
C GLN A 172 10.87 -13.72 3.34
N GLY A 173 11.77 -12.86 2.86
CA GLY A 173 12.12 -11.62 3.53
C GLY A 173 10.93 -10.65 3.62
N ILE A 174 10.19 -10.48 2.52
CA ILE A 174 8.99 -9.62 2.49
C ILE A 174 7.90 -10.18 3.41
N ILE A 175 7.63 -11.48 3.37
CA ILE A 175 6.67 -12.13 4.28
C ILE A 175 7.06 -11.86 5.74
N ASN A 176 8.32 -12.09 6.10
CA ASN A 176 8.78 -11.91 7.47
C ASN A 176 8.65 -10.45 7.91
N SER A 177 8.98 -9.50 7.04
CA SER A 177 8.87 -8.08 7.36
C SER A 177 7.41 -7.64 7.55
N LEU A 178 6.52 -8.02 6.63
CA LEU A 178 5.09 -7.70 6.72
C LEU A 178 4.43 -8.33 7.94
N LEU A 179 4.80 -9.57 8.31
CA LEU A 179 4.29 -10.22 9.52
C LEU A 179 4.78 -9.58 10.82
N ASN A 180 5.95 -8.93 10.79
CA ASN A 180 6.51 -8.21 11.94
C ASN A 180 6.09 -6.73 11.96
N TYR A 181 5.24 -6.28 11.03
CA TYR A 181 4.75 -4.90 10.98
C TYR A 181 4.06 -4.51 12.30
N GLY A 182 4.45 -3.35 12.84
CA GLY A 182 3.92 -2.81 14.09
C GLY A 182 4.37 -3.51 15.38
N HIS A 183 5.18 -4.57 15.31
CA HIS A 183 5.71 -5.24 16.51
C HIS A 183 7.06 -4.68 16.98
N ILE A 184 7.92 -4.23 16.06
CA ILE A 184 9.33 -3.92 16.36
C ILE A 184 9.67 -2.44 16.08
N SER A 185 8.95 -1.78 15.17
CA SER A 185 9.24 -0.41 14.72
C SER A 185 8.06 0.22 13.99
N ILE A 186 8.11 1.56 13.84
CA ILE A 186 7.35 2.29 12.81
C ILE A 186 7.91 1.82 11.46
N ASN A 187 7.33 0.76 10.89
CA ASN A 187 7.76 0.20 9.61
C ASN A 187 7.32 1.13 8.47
N MET A 188 8.14 2.13 8.17
CA MET A 188 7.86 3.15 7.15
C MET A 188 7.79 2.58 5.72
N GLY A 189 8.34 1.37 5.49
CA GLY A 189 8.41 0.71 4.19
C GLY A 189 7.25 -0.24 3.84
N VAL A 190 6.17 -0.28 4.63
CA VAL A 190 5.05 -1.20 4.42
C VAL A 190 4.40 -1.06 3.04
N LYS A 191 4.32 0.17 2.52
CA LYS A 191 3.75 0.47 1.20
C LYS A 191 4.58 -0.18 0.09
N GLU A 192 5.89 -0.01 0.14
CA GLU A 192 6.85 -0.55 -0.83
C GLU A 192 6.94 -2.08 -0.74
N LEU A 193 6.88 -2.64 0.48
CA LEU A 193 6.78 -4.09 0.69
C LEU A 193 5.52 -4.69 0.07
N LEU A 194 4.37 -4.04 0.22
CA LEU A 194 3.12 -4.47 -0.40
C LEU A 194 3.21 -4.44 -1.92
N GLU A 195 3.83 -3.41 -2.51
CA GLU A 195 4.07 -3.35 -3.97
C GLU A 195 4.93 -4.53 -4.47
N LEU A 196 5.98 -4.89 -3.73
CA LEU A 196 6.82 -6.04 -4.05
C LEU A 196 6.10 -7.37 -3.82
N PHE A 197 5.31 -7.48 -2.75
CA PHE A 197 4.49 -8.66 -2.48
C PHE A 197 3.46 -8.89 -3.59
N ARG A 198 2.80 -7.83 -4.06
CA ARG A 198 1.92 -7.85 -5.23
C ARG A 198 2.65 -8.36 -6.47
N THR A 199 3.85 -7.84 -6.73
CA THR A 199 4.68 -8.30 -7.85
C THR A 199 4.96 -9.80 -7.75
N LEU A 200 5.34 -10.30 -6.58
CA LEU A 200 5.56 -11.73 -6.35
C LEU A 200 4.31 -12.60 -6.58
N MET A 201 3.11 -12.09 -6.24
CA MET A 201 1.85 -12.75 -6.60
C MET A 201 1.66 -12.81 -8.12
N CYS A 202 1.90 -11.71 -8.84
CA CYS A 202 1.84 -11.68 -10.31
C CYS A 202 2.82 -12.66 -10.97
N HIS A 203 4.02 -12.83 -10.39
CA HIS A 203 5.01 -13.82 -10.83
C HIS A 203 4.70 -15.25 -10.36
N LYS A 204 3.53 -15.52 -9.76
CA LYS A 204 3.09 -16.84 -9.26
C LYS A 204 4.03 -17.46 -8.22
N MET A 205 4.72 -16.62 -7.45
CA MET A 205 5.58 -17.08 -6.34
C MET A 205 4.77 -17.37 -5.09
N VAL A 206 3.67 -16.64 -4.87
CA VAL A 206 2.70 -16.91 -3.80
C VAL A 206 1.68 -17.93 -4.30
N LYS A 207 1.96 -19.22 -4.08
CA LYS A 207 1.10 -20.31 -4.58
C LYS A 207 -0.02 -20.72 -3.63
N SER A 208 0.14 -20.48 -2.34
CA SER A 208 -0.83 -20.91 -1.33
C SER A 208 -1.71 -19.74 -0.90
N PRO A 209 -3.04 -19.88 -0.93
CA PRO A 209 -3.94 -18.86 -0.41
C PRO A 209 -3.68 -18.57 1.07
N ILE A 210 -3.17 -19.55 1.82
CA ILE A 210 -2.80 -19.40 3.24
C ILE A 210 -1.76 -18.28 3.42
N ILE A 211 -0.78 -18.16 2.51
CA ILE A 211 0.25 -17.13 2.61
C ILE A 211 -0.39 -15.74 2.48
N ALA A 212 -1.26 -15.53 1.49
CA ALA A 212 -1.96 -14.27 1.31
C ALA A 212 -2.85 -13.93 2.52
N LYS A 213 -3.57 -14.92 3.07
CA LYS A 213 -4.39 -14.74 4.28
C LYS A 213 -3.55 -14.29 5.47
N VAL A 214 -2.48 -15.02 5.77
CA VAL A 214 -1.63 -14.79 6.94
C VAL A 214 -0.89 -13.46 6.85
N VAL A 215 -0.46 -13.05 5.66
CA VAL A 215 0.30 -11.81 5.46
C VAL A 215 -0.60 -10.57 5.41
N LEU A 216 -1.71 -10.61 4.67
CA LEU A 216 -2.52 -9.41 4.43
C LEU A 216 -3.54 -9.13 5.56
N SER A 217 -4.02 -10.17 6.25
CA SER A 217 -5.04 -10.02 7.29
C SER A 217 -4.61 -9.13 8.47
N PRO A 218 -3.41 -9.31 9.06
CA PRO A 218 -2.99 -8.51 10.22
C PRO A 218 -2.93 -7.02 9.92
N LEU A 219 -2.57 -6.64 8.69
CA LEU A 219 -2.40 -5.26 8.26
C LEU A 219 -3.71 -4.44 8.33
N ILE A 220 -4.87 -5.08 8.22
CA ILE A 220 -6.17 -4.39 8.35
C ILE A 220 -6.36 -3.79 9.77
N LYS A 221 -5.70 -4.36 10.79
CA LYS A 221 -5.94 -4.03 12.21
C LYS A 221 -5.15 -2.83 12.71
N HIS A 222 -4.20 -2.32 11.94
CA HIS A 222 -3.31 -1.27 12.43
C HIS A 222 -3.91 0.13 12.23
N ASN A 223 -3.70 1.00 13.22
CA ASN A 223 -4.21 2.38 13.22
C ASN A 223 -3.65 3.24 12.08
N GLU A 224 -2.54 2.84 11.47
CA GLU A 224 -1.85 3.52 10.37
C GLU A 224 -2.34 3.07 8.98
N LEU A 225 -3.47 2.37 8.90
CA LEU A 225 -4.01 1.82 7.66
C LEU A 225 -4.10 2.85 6.53
N CYS A 226 -4.49 4.10 6.82
CA CYS A 226 -4.54 5.20 5.85
C CYS A 226 -3.26 5.36 5.02
N HIS A 227 -2.08 5.07 5.57
CA HIS A 227 -0.81 5.30 4.90
C HIS A 227 -0.52 4.27 3.78
N TYR A 228 -1.14 3.09 3.83
CA TYR A 228 -0.88 2.00 2.88
C TYR A 228 -2.13 1.29 2.37
N ALA A 229 -3.34 1.75 2.74
CA ALA A 229 -4.61 1.18 2.33
C ALA A 229 -4.67 0.92 0.81
N GLY A 230 -4.27 1.91 0.00
CA GLY A 230 -4.27 1.76 -1.46
C GLY A 230 -3.43 0.58 -1.97
N GLN A 231 -2.22 0.38 -1.44
CA GLN A 231 -1.40 -0.77 -1.84
C GLN A 231 -1.92 -2.10 -1.28
N LEU A 232 -2.55 -2.06 -0.11
CA LEU A 232 -3.21 -3.23 0.45
C LEU A 232 -4.41 -3.66 -0.40
N HIS A 233 -5.21 -2.70 -0.92
CA HIS A 233 -6.32 -2.98 -1.83
C HIS A 233 -5.84 -3.67 -3.11
N GLU A 234 -4.75 -3.16 -3.70
CA GLU A 234 -4.15 -3.77 -4.88
C GLU A 234 -3.58 -5.15 -4.60
N CYS A 235 -3.04 -5.39 -3.39
CA CYS A 235 -2.65 -6.73 -2.96
C CYS A 235 -3.84 -7.67 -2.85
N PHE A 236 -4.96 -7.24 -2.28
CA PHE A 236 -6.16 -8.06 -2.20
C PHE A 236 -6.70 -8.41 -3.59
N LYS A 237 -6.88 -7.42 -4.47
CA LYS A 237 -7.31 -7.64 -5.86
C LYS A 237 -6.39 -8.63 -6.56
N THR A 238 -5.08 -8.47 -6.39
CA THR A 238 -4.10 -9.37 -7.01
C THR A 238 -4.17 -10.78 -6.42
N ALA A 239 -4.35 -10.92 -5.11
CA ALA A 239 -4.52 -12.22 -4.45
C ALA A 239 -5.75 -12.96 -4.99
N VAL A 240 -6.89 -12.27 -5.10
CA VAL A 240 -8.13 -12.85 -5.65
C VAL A 240 -7.95 -13.28 -7.11
N HIS A 241 -7.32 -12.44 -7.94
CA HIS A 241 -7.17 -12.73 -9.37
C HIS A 241 -6.03 -13.68 -9.75
N LYS A 242 -4.95 -13.73 -8.95
CA LYS A 242 -3.71 -14.45 -9.31
C LYS A 242 -3.42 -15.65 -8.40
N VAL A 243 -3.98 -15.68 -7.20
CA VAL A 243 -3.74 -16.77 -6.23
C VAL A 243 -4.98 -17.68 -6.15
N ASP A 244 -6.11 -17.15 -5.70
CA ASP A 244 -7.34 -17.93 -5.49
C ASP A 244 -8.58 -17.01 -5.41
N ALA A 245 -9.59 -17.28 -6.25
CA ALA A 245 -10.82 -16.49 -6.32
C ALA A 245 -11.65 -16.55 -5.03
N ASP A 246 -11.63 -17.67 -4.30
CA ASP A 246 -12.39 -17.83 -3.06
C ASP A 246 -11.82 -16.97 -1.91
N LEU A 247 -10.64 -16.35 -2.10
CA LEU A 247 -10.10 -15.37 -1.17
C LEU A 247 -10.96 -14.11 -1.04
N GLY A 248 -11.74 -13.74 -2.07
CA GLY A 248 -12.55 -12.52 -2.03
C GLY A 248 -13.54 -12.53 -0.87
N ALA A 249 -14.37 -13.56 -0.80
CA ALA A 249 -15.34 -13.74 0.29
C ALA A 249 -14.66 -13.86 1.66
N TRP A 250 -13.51 -14.56 1.70
CA TRP A 250 -12.75 -14.72 2.94
C TRP A 250 -12.22 -13.37 3.46
N PHE A 251 -11.61 -12.55 2.59
CA PHE A 251 -11.10 -11.23 2.99
C PHE A 251 -12.22 -10.30 3.44
N VAL A 252 -13.37 -10.31 2.78
CA VAL A 252 -14.55 -9.53 3.19
C VAL A 252 -14.99 -9.90 4.61
N ASN A 253 -15.18 -11.19 4.88
CA ASN A 253 -15.56 -11.65 6.23
C ASN A 253 -14.48 -11.32 7.26
N ASN A 254 -13.21 -11.53 6.90
CA ASN A 254 -12.10 -11.24 7.79
C ASN A 254 -11.98 -9.73 8.11
N VAL A 255 -12.26 -8.83 7.17
CA VAL A 255 -12.31 -7.38 7.44
C VAL A 255 -13.44 -7.09 8.42
N ILE A 256 -14.64 -7.64 8.19
CA ILE A 256 -15.81 -7.48 9.06
C ILE A 256 -15.51 -7.95 10.49
N ASP A 257 -14.88 -9.11 10.66
CA ASP A 257 -14.59 -9.70 11.97
C ASP A 257 -13.60 -8.87 12.80
N HIS A 258 -12.81 -8.01 12.14
CA HIS A 258 -11.79 -7.18 12.79
C HIS A 258 -12.12 -5.69 12.79
N TRP A 259 -13.27 -5.31 12.24
CA TRP A 259 -13.73 -3.93 12.18
C TRP A 259 -14.56 -3.60 13.42
N SER A 260 -14.26 -2.46 14.08
CA SER A 260 -15.10 -1.89 15.14
C SER A 260 -15.69 -0.53 14.76
N ALA A 261 -16.87 -0.18 15.29
CA ALA A 261 -17.46 1.15 15.07
C ALA A 261 -16.57 2.29 15.61
N SER A 262 -15.76 1.99 16.63
CA SER A 262 -14.81 2.90 17.28
C SER A 262 -13.41 2.91 16.64
N SER A 263 -13.23 2.32 15.45
CA SER A 263 -11.92 2.29 14.80
C SER A 263 -11.43 3.70 14.48
N ALA A 264 -10.12 3.96 14.69
CA ALA A 264 -9.54 5.29 14.53
C ALA A 264 -9.63 5.82 13.08
N ASP A 265 -9.65 4.92 12.09
CA ASP A 265 -9.64 5.25 10.67
C ASP A 265 -10.79 4.55 9.91
N VAL A 266 -12.03 4.85 10.33
CA VAL A 266 -13.25 4.36 9.68
C VAL A 266 -13.27 4.62 8.17
N PRO A 267 -12.88 5.81 7.64
CA PRO A 267 -12.87 6.04 6.20
C PRO A 267 -12.02 5.05 5.42
N SER A 268 -10.78 4.79 5.85
CA SER A 268 -9.92 3.81 5.16
C SER A 268 -10.44 2.39 5.28
N LEU A 269 -11.06 2.03 6.41
CA LEU A 269 -11.72 0.72 6.55
C LEU A 269 -12.92 0.58 5.59
N CYS A 270 -13.77 1.60 5.49
CA CYS A 270 -14.85 1.67 4.50
C CYS A 270 -14.33 1.52 3.08
N GLN A 271 -13.28 2.27 2.73
CA GLN A 271 -12.68 2.15 1.41
C GLN A 271 -12.12 0.74 1.17
N THR A 272 -11.45 0.16 2.16
CA THR A 272 -10.87 -1.20 2.08
C THR A 272 -11.94 -2.26 1.85
N LEU A 273 -12.99 -2.26 2.65
CA LEU A 273 -14.09 -3.19 2.47
C LEU A 273 -14.81 -2.96 1.15
N ALA A 274 -14.92 -1.71 0.70
CA ALA A 274 -15.62 -1.41 -0.54
C ALA A 274 -14.81 -1.83 -1.78
N GLU A 275 -13.50 -1.62 -1.78
CA GLU A 275 -12.61 -2.16 -2.82
C GLU A 275 -12.63 -3.69 -2.84
N LEU A 276 -12.61 -4.32 -1.66
CA LEU A 276 -12.71 -5.77 -1.55
C LEU A 276 -14.05 -6.30 -2.05
N TYR A 277 -15.15 -5.81 -1.48
CA TYR A 277 -16.48 -6.33 -1.73
C TYR A 277 -16.96 -6.00 -3.14
N PHE A 278 -16.86 -4.75 -3.60
CA PHE A 278 -17.43 -4.36 -4.89
C PHE A 278 -16.50 -4.62 -6.08
N GLN A 279 -15.18 -4.51 -5.91
CA GLN A 279 -14.21 -4.59 -7.02
C GLN A 279 -13.43 -5.91 -7.09
N ALA A 280 -12.99 -6.44 -5.95
CA ALA A 280 -12.18 -7.67 -5.93
C ALA A 280 -13.02 -8.94 -5.88
N CYS A 281 -14.08 -8.96 -5.08
CA CYS A 281 -14.90 -10.13 -4.83
C CYS A 281 -15.78 -10.46 -6.05
N ASP A 282 -15.77 -11.71 -6.47
CA ASP A 282 -16.60 -12.17 -7.58
C ASP A 282 -18.08 -12.23 -7.20
N GLN A 283 -18.96 -12.45 -8.18
CA GLN A 283 -20.41 -12.47 -7.94
C GLN A 283 -20.82 -13.53 -6.90
N LYS A 284 -20.16 -14.69 -6.91
CA LYS A 284 -20.44 -15.79 -5.97
C LYS A 284 -20.06 -15.40 -4.55
N GLY A 285 -18.86 -14.86 -4.35
CA GLY A 285 -18.37 -14.42 -3.05
C GLY A 285 -19.20 -13.26 -2.50
N ARG A 286 -19.58 -12.30 -3.34
CA ARG A 286 -20.47 -11.21 -2.91
C ARG A 286 -21.82 -11.72 -2.41
N ARG A 287 -22.44 -12.68 -3.11
CA ARG A 287 -23.69 -13.32 -2.65
C ARG A 287 -23.53 -13.99 -1.29
N GLN A 288 -22.39 -14.64 -1.05
CA GLN A 288 -22.10 -15.31 0.22
C GLN A 288 -21.92 -14.32 1.37
N THR A 289 -21.36 -13.14 1.13
CA THR A 289 -21.02 -12.18 2.18
C THR A 289 -22.01 -11.01 2.30
N HIS A 290 -22.95 -10.84 1.36
CA HIS A 290 -23.83 -9.68 1.27
C HIS A 290 -24.56 -9.36 2.58
N GLN A 291 -25.24 -10.36 3.16
CA GLN A 291 -25.99 -10.17 4.41
C GLN A 291 -25.07 -9.79 5.58
N SER A 292 -23.87 -10.38 5.65
CA SER A 292 -22.88 -10.06 6.67
C SER A 292 -22.37 -8.62 6.53
N VAL A 293 -22.05 -8.20 5.30
CA VAL A 293 -21.61 -6.82 4.99
C VAL A 293 -22.67 -5.81 5.39
N VAL A 294 -23.91 -6.01 4.93
CA VAL A 294 -25.03 -5.10 5.21
C VAL A 294 -25.29 -5.02 6.72
N SER A 295 -25.37 -6.18 7.39
CA SER A 295 -25.63 -6.22 8.83
C SER A 295 -24.52 -5.53 9.63
N HIS A 296 -23.26 -5.74 9.25
CA HIS A 296 -22.12 -5.10 9.90
C HIS A 296 -22.11 -3.58 9.69
N VAL A 297 -22.19 -3.11 8.44
CA VAL A 297 -22.16 -1.67 8.11
C VAL A 297 -23.31 -0.92 8.79
N VAL A 298 -24.52 -1.48 8.76
CA VAL A 298 -25.69 -0.87 9.42
C VAL A 298 -25.51 -0.86 10.95
N SER A 299 -25.00 -1.93 11.54
CA SER A 299 -24.71 -1.97 12.98
C SER A 299 -23.70 -0.89 13.38
N CYS A 300 -22.61 -0.74 12.61
CA CYS A 300 -21.60 0.28 12.86
C CYS A 300 -22.15 1.70 12.66
N LEU A 301 -23.00 1.93 11.66
CA LEU A 301 -23.68 3.20 11.45
C LEU A 301 -24.58 3.56 12.64
N LEU A 302 -25.38 2.61 13.14
CA LEU A 302 -26.26 2.82 14.30
C LEU A 302 -25.44 3.15 15.56
N MET A 303 -24.30 2.50 15.77
CA MET A 303 -23.40 2.80 16.87
C MET A 303 -22.81 4.21 16.75
N ALA A 304 -22.35 4.60 15.56
CA ALA A 304 -21.81 5.94 15.31
C ALA A 304 -22.85 7.05 15.59
N VAL A 305 -24.14 6.79 15.34
CA VAL A 305 -25.23 7.72 15.62
C VAL A 305 -25.57 7.80 17.12
N THR A 306 -25.54 6.67 17.84
CA THR A 306 -26.05 6.56 19.21
C THR A 306 -25.02 6.83 20.30
N VAL A 307 -23.78 6.39 20.10
CA VAL A 307 -22.69 6.52 21.08
C VAL A 307 -21.84 7.75 20.78
N ASP A 308 -21.52 7.96 19.50
CA ASP A 308 -20.55 8.96 19.04
C ASP A 308 -21.19 10.07 18.19
N GLY A 309 -22.47 10.41 18.42
CA GLY A 309 -23.31 11.29 17.59
C GLY A 309 -22.83 12.74 17.34
N THR A 310 -21.57 13.03 17.66
CA THR A 310 -20.78 14.23 17.32
C THR A 310 -19.72 13.97 16.23
N THR A 311 -19.37 12.72 15.91
CA THR A 311 -18.34 12.36 14.94
C THR A 311 -18.92 12.27 13.52
N VAL A 312 -18.75 13.35 12.76
CA VAL A 312 -19.28 13.46 11.38
C VAL A 312 -18.61 12.46 10.44
N THR A 313 -17.30 12.27 10.57
CA THR A 313 -16.48 11.50 9.61
C THR A 313 -16.87 10.01 9.52
N PRO A 314 -16.97 9.25 10.64
CA PRO A 314 -17.41 7.85 10.58
C PRO A 314 -18.84 7.71 10.04
N CYS A 315 -19.76 8.58 10.46
CA CYS A 315 -21.14 8.56 10.01
C CYS A 315 -21.24 8.75 8.48
N LEU A 316 -20.51 9.73 7.93
CA LEU A 316 -20.46 9.95 6.47
C LEU A 316 -19.86 8.75 5.74
N ALA A 317 -18.76 8.17 6.25
CA ALA A 317 -18.11 7.03 5.61
C ALA A 317 -19.04 5.80 5.52
N TYR A 318 -19.79 5.49 6.58
CA TYR A 318 -20.78 4.41 6.55
C TYR A 318 -21.98 4.75 5.65
N THR A 319 -22.43 6.01 5.65
CA THR A 319 -23.54 6.46 4.81
C THR A 319 -23.18 6.37 3.32
N GLU A 320 -21.95 6.72 2.95
CA GLU A 320 -21.40 6.53 1.60
C GLU A 320 -21.32 5.05 1.22
N PHE A 321 -20.93 4.19 2.16
CA PHE A 321 -20.94 2.74 1.93
C PHE A 321 -22.37 2.23 1.67
N CYS A 322 -23.36 2.71 2.43
CA CYS A 322 -24.78 2.41 2.21
C CYS A 322 -25.25 2.84 0.82
N ASN A 323 -24.82 4.01 0.32
CA ASN A 323 -25.11 4.44 -1.05
C ASN A 323 -24.63 3.41 -2.08
N ARG A 324 -23.37 2.94 -1.95
CA ARG A 324 -22.83 1.89 -2.83
C ARG A 324 -23.59 0.57 -2.73
N LEU A 325 -24.09 0.20 -1.55
CA LEU A 325 -24.94 -0.98 -1.38
C LEU A 325 -26.29 -0.83 -2.09
N ILE A 326 -26.89 0.36 -2.05
CA ILE A 326 -28.14 0.67 -2.75
C ILE A 326 -27.95 0.55 -4.26
N ASP A 327 -26.87 1.13 -4.79
CA ASP A 327 -26.56 1.06 -6.21
C ASP A 327 -26.21 -0.36 -6.67
N ASP A 328 -25.46 -1.13 -5.87
CA ASP A 328 -25.18 -2.55 -6.15
C ASP A 328 -26.46 -3.40 -6.15
N ALA A 329 -27.39 -3.15 -5.21
CA ALA A 329 -28.68 -3.83 -5.17
C ALA A 329 -29.59 -3.45 -6.36
N ALA A 330 -29.53 -2.19 -6.82
CA ALA A 330 -30.27 -1.73 -8.00
C ALA A 330 -29.71 -2.31 -9.30
N ALA A 331 -28.38 -2.46 -9.39
CA ALA A 331 -27.71 -2.99 -10.58
C ALA A 331 -27.77 -4.53 -10.70
N ASN A 332 -27.96 -5.24 -9.59
CA ASN A 332 -27.91 -6.70 -9.54
C ASN A 332 -29.27 -7.33 -9.18
N ASP A 333 -29.85 -8.05 -10.13
CA ASP A 333 -31.13 -8.78 -10.01
C ASP A 333 -30.99 -10.09 -9.17
N TRP A 334 -30.17 -10.08 -8.12
CA TRP A 334 -30.07 -11.22 -7.19
C TRP A 334 -31.39 -11.33 -6.42
N GLU A 335 -31.75 -12.56 -6.01
CA GLU A 335 -33.06 -12.91 -5.44
C GLU A 335 -33.75 -11.73 -4.72
N LYS A 336 -34.79 -11.19 -5.36
CA LYS A 336 -35.51 -9.98 -4.91
C LYS A 336 -35.89 -10.00 -3.42
N CYS A 337 -36.01 -11.18 -2.82
CA CYS A 337 -36.30 -11.35 -1.39
C CYS A 337 -35.10 -11.07 -0.47
N VAL A 338 -33.89 -11.55 -0.82
CA VAL A 338 -32.68 -11.39 0.01
C VAL A 338 -32.20 -9.93 -0.01
N ASN A 339 -32.24 -9.30 -1.19
CA ASN A 339 -31.91 -7.88 -1.33
C ASN A 339 -32.92 -7.00 -0.58
N ARG A 340 -34.21 -7.37 -0.55
CA ARG A 340 -35.23 -6.62 0.17
C ARG A 340 -34.94 -6.53 1.67
N GLU A 341 -34.68 -7.66 2.32
CA GLU A 341 -34.39 -7.66 3.76
C GLU A 341 -33.12 -6.87 4.10
N ALA A 342 -32.09 -6.98 3.24
CA ALA A 342 -30.87 -6.19 3.37
C ALA A 342 -31.13 -4.68 3.23
N MET A 343 -31.88 -4.26 2.20
CA MET A 343 -32.20 -2.85 1.99
C MET A 343 -33.11 -2.28 3.08
N GLU A 344 -33.99 -3.10 3.68
CA GLU A 344 -34.76 -2.71 4.86
C GLU A 344 -33.87 -2.46 6.09
N ARG A 345 -32.76 -3.21 6.25
CA ARG A 345 -31.74 -2.90 7.27
C ARG A 345 -31.03 -1.58 6.97
N VAL A 346 -30.65 -1.35 5.71
CA VAL A 346 -30.04 -0.08 5.28
C VAL A 346 -30.97 1.09 5.58
N ALA A 347 -32.26 0.98 5.25
CA ALA A 347 -33.27 1.99 5.55
C ALA A 347 -33.35 2.30 7.05
N LYS A 348 -33.33 1.29 7.92
CA LYS A 348 -33.33 1.49 9.39
C LYS A 348 -32.11 2.29 9.85
N GLY A 349 -30.92 1.99 9.33
CA GLY A 349 -29.70 2.75 9.63
C GLY A 349 -29.80 4.22 9.20
N LEU A 350 -30.23 4.46 7.97
CA LEU A 350 -30.38 5.81 7.42
C LEU A 350 -31.47 6.64 8.14
N ILE A 351 -32.58 6.01 8.54
CA ILE A 351 -33.62 6.65 9.38
C ILE A 351 -33.02 7.10 10.71
N ALA A 352 -32.15 6.29 11.33
CA ALA A 352 -31.50 6.66 12.59
C ALA A 352 -30.59 7.88 12.42
N VAL A 353 -29.78 7.93 11.35
CA VAL A 353 -28.98 9.13 11.03
C VAL A 353 -29.89 10.34 10.85
N TYR A 354 -30.93 10.20 10.03
CA TYR A 354 -31.88 11.28 9.74
C TYR A 354 -32.57 11.82 10.98
N ARG A 355 -32.91 10.99 11.96
CA ARG A 355 -33.64 11.40 13.18
C ARG A 355 -32.74 11.88 14.31
N TYR A 356 -31.55 11.30 14.46
CA TYR A 356 -30.76 11.45 15.69
C TYR A 356 -29.40 12.13 15.47
N HIS A 357 -28.84 12.13 14.26
CA HIS A 357 -27.56 12.80 14.02
C HIS A 357 -27.70 14.32 14.10
N ARG A 358 -26.65 15.01 14.57
CA ARG A 358 -26.66 16.47 14.80
C ARG A 358 -26.09 17.28 13.64
N ASP A 359 -25.24 16.68 12.81
CA ASP A 359 -24.68 17.33 11.63
C ASP A 359 -25.68 17.36 10.46
N TYR A 360 -25.82 18.53 9.85
CA TYR A 360 -26.73 18.76 8.73
C TYR A 360 -26.36 17.95 7.49
N ASN A 361 -25.06 17.79 7.17
CA ASN A 361 -24.63 17.08 5.97
C ASN A 361 -24.95 15.58 6.07
N CYS A 362 -24.73 14.97 7.24
CA CYS A 362 -25.14 13.58 7.48
C CYS A 362 -26.66 13.39 7.31
N VAL A 363 -27.46 14.32 7.85
CA VAL A 363 -28.93 14.28 7.75
C VAL A 363 -29.42 14.50 6.32
N ASP A 364 -28.84 15.48 5.61
CA ASP A 364 -29.15 15.76 4.21
C ASP A 364 -28.79 14.60 3.29
N TYR A 365 -27.61 14.02 3.50
CA TYR A 365 -27.19 12.91 2.68
C TYR A 365 -28.05 11.67 2.92
N SER A 366 -28.34 11.34 4.17
CA SER A 366 -29.23 10.22 4.52
C SER A 366 -30.64 10.40 3.95
N ARG A 367 -31.15 11.63 3.93
CA ARG A 367 -32.47 11.94 3.32
C ARG A 367 -32.50 11.63 1.83
N ARG A 368 -31.43 11.95 1.09
CA ARG A 368 -31.34 11.65 -0.34
C ARG A 368 -31.37 10.14 -0.58
N LEU A 369 -30.56 9.39 0.16
CA LEU A 369 -30.53 7.92 0.06
C LEU A 369 -31.85 7.26 0.46
N LEU A 370 -32.54 7.79 1.47
CA LEU A 370 -33.89 7.33 1.83
C LEU A 370 -34.89 7.53 0.69
N ARG A 371 -34.80 8.64 -0.07
CA ARG A 371 -35.63 8.86 -1.26
C ARG A 371 -35.29 7.85 -2.36
N ASP A 372 -34.01 7.57 -2.56
CA ASP A 372 -33.56 6.60 -3.58
C ASP A 372 -34.07 5.19 -3.28
N LEU A 373 -34.12 4.79 -2.01
CA LEU A 373 -34.66 3.49 -1.57
C LEU A 373 -36.15 3.31 -1.87
N VAL A 374 -36.94 4.39 -1.81
CA VAL A 374 -38.40 4.36 -2.02
C VAL A 374 -38.84 4.82 -3.42
N SER A 375 -37.88 5.14 -4.29
CA SER A 375 -38.18 5.48 -5.68
C SER A 375 -38.92 4.33 -6.36
N ASP A 376 -40.02 4.67 -7.02
CA ASP A 376 -40.87 3.71 -7.75
C ASP A 376 -40.11 2.94 -8.83
N GLU A 377 -38.99 3.49 -9.31
CA GLU A 377 -38.18 2.86 -10.36
C GLU A 377 -37.35 1.67 -9.85
N ARG A 378 -36.99 1.63 -8.56
CA ARG A 378 -36.00 0.66 -8.04
C ARG A 378 -36.61 -0.48 -7.21
N HIS A 379 -37.81 -0.32 -6.64
CA HIS A 379 -38.52 -1.34 -5.84
C HIS A 379 -37.65 -2.11 -4.82
N LEU A 380 -36.72 -1.42 -4.13
CA LEU A 380 -35.66 -2.04 -3.33
C LEU A 380 -36.14 -2.55 -1.95
N VAL A 381 -37.22 -1.99 -1.41
CA VAL A 381 -37.76 -2.30 -0.07
C VAL A 381 -39.21 -2.77 -0.16
N GLY A 382 -39.68 -3.49 0.87
CA GLY A 382 -41.09 -3.87 0.98
C GLY A 382 -42.00 -2.68 1.32
N ASP A 383 -43.30 -2.83 1.06
CA ASP A 383 -44.31 -1.77 1.24
C ASP A 383 -44.35 -1.22 2.66
N ALA A 384 -44.20 -2.07 3.68
CA ALA A 384 -44.18 -1.65 5.08
C ALA A 384 -42.97 -0.74 5.39
N CYS A 385 -41.78 -1.09 4.87
CA CYS A 385 -40.60 -0.26 5.02
C CYS A 385 -40.73 1.03 4.22
N ARG A 386 -41.26 0.97 2.99
CA ARG A 386 -41.53 2.13 2.15
C ARG A 386 -42.41 3.17 2.85
N LEU A 387 -43.53 2.73 3.44
CA LEU A 387 -44.42 3.60 4.21
C LEU A 387 -43.69 4.24 5.40
N THR A 388 -42.88 3.46 6.12
CA THR A 388 -42.08 3.96 7.24
C THR A 388 -41.11 5.06 6.80
N VAL A 389 -40.40 4.86 5.69
CA VAL A 389 -39.47 5.86 5.14
C VAL A 389 -40.21 7.12 4.70
N LEU A 390 -41.34 6.99 4.02
CA LEU A 390 -42.15 8.14 3.60
C LEU A 390 -42.66 8.96 4.80
N GLN A 391 -43.10 8.30 5.87
CA GLN A 391 -43.49 8.98 7.11
C GLN A 391 -42.33 9.80 7.70
N VAL A 392 -41.13 9.21 7.76
CA VAL A 392 -39.92 9.89 8.24
C VAL A 392 -39.56 11.11 7.37
N LEU A 393 -39.68 10.99 6.05
CA LEU A 393 -39.34 12.09 5.13
C LEU A 393 -40.33 13.26 5.19
N ILE A 394 -41.54 13.05 5.69
CA ILE A 394 -42.53 14.11 5.95
C ILE A 394 -42.21 14.87 7.25
N GLU A 395 -41.50 14.25 8.19
CA GLU A 395 -40.98 14.94 9.39
C GLU A 395 -39.92 15.98 8.94
N ASP A 396 -40.28 17.26 8.89
CA ASP A 396 -39.49 18.33 8.24
C ASP A 396 -38.29 18.83 9.08
N ARG A 397 -37.45 17.90 9.52
CA ARG A 397 -36.24 18.16 10.33
C ARG A 397 -35.17 19.04 9.64
N PRO A 398 -34.86 18.87 8.34
CA PRO A 398 -33.80 19.62 7.68
C PRO A 398 -34.00 21.14 7.70
N LEU A 399 -35.23 21.57 7.45
CA LEU A 399 -35.62 22.98 7.45
C LEU A 399 -35.47 23.56 8.86
N THR A 400 -35.89 22.83 9.90
CA THR A 400 -35.68 23.25 11.29
C THR A 400 -34.20 23.36 11.68
N MET A 401 -33.31 22.55 11.11
CA MET A 401 -31.86 22.65 11.39
C MET A 401 -31.22 23.87 10.71
N ILE A 402 -31.65 24.20 9.48
CA ILE A 402 -31.18 25.41 8.77
C ILE A 402 -31.64 26.67 9.50
N GLU A 403 -32.89 26.72 9.94
CA GLU A 403 -33.43 27.85 10.72
C GLU A 403 -32.62 28.07 12.01
N ASN A 404 -32.32 27.00 12.74
CA ASN A 404 -31.49 27.05 13.95
C ASN A 404 -30.02 27.45 13.67
N LEU A 405 -29.45 27.08 12.52
CA LEU A 405 -28.09 27.51 12.12
C LEU A 405 -28.07 29.02 11.79
N VAL A 406 -29.08 29.51 11.08
CA VAL A 406 -29.23 30.92 10.72
C VAL A 406 -29.46 31.79 11.96
N ASP A 407 -30.28 31.33 12.91
CA ASP A 407 -30.55 32.08 14.15
C ASP A 407 -29.32 32.13 15.07
N ASN A 408 -28.53 31.06 15.18
CA ASN A 408 -27.28 31.08 15.96
C ASN A 408 -26.21 32.01 15.35
N THR A 409 -26.17 32.15 14.03
CA THR A 409 -25.27 33.11 13.36
C THR A 409 -25.72 34.57 13.46
N ARG A 410 -26.98 34.83 13.84
CA ARG A 410 -27.49 36.20 14.10
C ARG A 410 -27.33 36.64 15.55
N SER A 411 -26.94 35.73 16.45
CA SER A 411 -26.72 35.98 17.88
C SER A 411 -25.25 36.10 18.30
N MET A 412 -24.31 36.05 17.35
CA MET A 412 -22.92 36.54 17.50
C MET A 412 -22.78 37.87 16.76
#